data_AF-G9KB67-F1
#
_entry.id   AF-G9KB67-F1
#
_cell.length_a   1.000
_cell.length_b   1.000
_cell.length_c   1.000
_cell.angle_alpha   90.00
_cell.angle_beta   90.00
_cell.angle_gamma   90.00
#
_symmetry.space_group_name_H-M   'P 1'
#
loop_
_entity.id
_entity.type
_entity.pdbx_description
1 polymer ?
#
loop_
_entity_poly.entity_id
_entity_poly.type
_entity_poly.pdbx_seq_one_letter_code
_entity_poly.pdbx_strand_id
1 'polypeptide(L)' 'MAFSQSHVMAARRHQHSRLIIEVDEYSSNPTQAFTFYNINQGRFQPPHVQMVDPVPHDAPKPPGYTRFVCVSDTHSRTDP' A
#
# COMPACT_ATOMS: atom_id res chain seq x y z
N MET A 1 7.17 33.33 29.50
CA MET A 1 7.60 32.63 28.27
C MET A 1 8.85 31.83 28.63
N ALA A 2 9.02 30.53 28.39
CA ALA A 2 8.21 29.51 27.72
C ALA A 2 8.59 28.15 28.34
N PHE A 3 7.60 27.27 28.53
CA PHE A 3 7.81 25.89 28.95
C PHE A 3 8.33 25.09 27.74
N SER A 4 9.49 24.44 27.88
CA SER A 4 9.96 23.45 26.90
C SER A 4 9.43 22.09 27.31
N GLN A 5 8.34 21.66 26.66
CA GLN A 5 7.75 20.34 26.83
C GLN A 5 8.32 19.44 25.72
N SER A 6 9.34 18.65 26.06
CA SER A 6 9.85 17.62 25.16
C SER A 6 8.80 16.51 25.02
N HIS A 7 8.02 16.55 23.94
CA HIS A 7 7.14 15.45 23.56
C HIS A 7 8.01 14.29 23.09
N VAL A 8 8.35 13.39 24.02
CA VAL A 8 8.84 12.05 23.69
C VAL A 8 7.66 11.31 23.07
N MET A 9 7.60 11.29 21.75
CA MET A 9 6.70 10.40 21.02
C MET A 9 7.10 8.97 21.37
N ALA A 10 6.37 8.37 22.31
CA ALA A 10 6.44 6.95 22.56
C ALA A 10 6.04 6.25 21.25
N ALA A 11 7.04 5.79 20.50
CA ALA A 11 6.84 4.86 19.41
C ALA A 11 6.15 3.64 20.03
N ARG A 12 4.83 3.54 19.86
CA ARG A 12 4.10 2.29 20.07
C ARG A 12 4.76 1.29 19.13
N ARG A 13 5.67 0.49 19.67
CA ARG A 13 6.09 -0.77 19.07
C ARG A 13 4.80 -1.56 18.86
N HIS A 14 4.29 -1.56 17.64
CA HIS A 14 3.30 -2.55 17.24
C HIS A 14 3.92 -3.90 17.59
N GLN A 15 3.34 -4.61 18.56
CA GLN A 15 3.67 -6.00 18.79
C GLN A 15 3.47 -6.70 17.45
N HIS A 16 4.55 -7.20 16.86
CA HIS A 16 4.49 -8.13 15.74
C HIS A 16 3.93 -9.46 16.27
N SER A 17 2.64 -9.50 16.61
CA SER A 17 1.93 -10.77 16.70
C SER A 17 1.97 -11.37 15.30
N ARG A 18 2.51 -12.59 15.18
CA ARG A 18 2.53 -13.32 13.91
C ARG A 18 1.08 -13.53 13.48
N LEU A 19 0.63 -12.75 12.50
CA LEU A 19 -0.66 -12.96 11.84
C LEU A 19 -0.58 -14.29 11.10
N ILE A 20 -1.46 -15.22 11.46
CA ILE A 20 -1.65 -16.47 10.72
C ILE A 20 -2.70 -16.16 9.64
N ILE A 21 -2.35 -16.41 8.38
CA ILE A 21 -3.24 -16.25 7.23
C ILE A 21 -3.61 -17.64 6.75
N GLU A 22 -4.92 -17.91 6.67
CA GLU A 22 -5.46 -19.16 6.17
C GLU A 22 -6.00 -18.98 4.75
N VAL A 23 -6.27 -20.10 4.06
CA VAL A 23 -6.87 -20.06 2.73
C VAL A 23 -8.30 -19.54 2.84
N ASP A 24 -8.60 -18.51 2.07
CA ASP A 24 -9.91 -17.87 2.02
C ASP A 24 -10.99 -18.82 1.48
N GLU A 25 -12.19 -18.79 2.06
CA GLU A 25 -13.34 -19.56 1.57
C GLU A 25 -13.64 -19.28 0.09
N TYR A 26 -13.44 -18.04 -0.35
CA TYR A 26 -13.65 -17.59 -1.72
C TYR A 26 -12.39 -17.65 -2.58
N SER A 27 -11.31 -18.32 -2.15
CA SER A 27 -10.02 -18.34 -2.87
C SER A 27 -10.14 -18.80 -4.33
N SER A 28 -11.06 -19.73 -4.62
CA SER A 28 -11.29 -20.23 -5.98
C SER A 28 -12.24 -19.37 -6.82
N ASN A 29 -12.85 -18.33 -6.22
CA ASN A 29 -13.89 -17.49 -6.83
C ASN A 29 -13.58 -15.99 -6.59
N PRO A 30 -12.55 -15.41 -7.23
CA PRO A 30 -12.04 -14.07 -6.88
C PRO A 30 -13.07 -12.94 -7.07
N THR A 31 -13.97 -13.04 -8.05
CA THR A 31 -15.05 -12.05 -8.23
C THR A 31 -16.05 -12.07 -7.08
N GLN A 32 -16.34 -13.26 -6.52
CA GLN A 32 -17.19 -13.38 -5.35
C GLN A 32 -16.47 -12.87 -4.10
N ALA A 33 -15.19 -13.21 -3.94
CA ALA A 33 -14.35 -12.68 -2.85
C ALA A 33 -14.36 -11.14 -2.86
N PHE A 34 -14.15 -10.53 -4.04
CA PHE A 34 -14.23 -9.08 -4.20
C PHE A 34 -15.56 -8.54 -3.69
N THR A 35 -16.68 -9.10 -4.16
CA THR A 35 -18.03 -8.66 -3.78
C THR A 35 -18.28 -8.82 -2.29
N PHE A 36 -17.96 -9.98 -1.73
CA PHE A 36 -18.15 -10.31 -0.32
C PHE A 36 -17.39 -9.32 0.59
N TYR A 37 -16.10 -9.11 0.32
CA TYR A 37 -15.29 -8.20 1.12
C TYR A 37 -15.69 -6.74 0.92
N ASN A 38 -16.12 -6.37 -0.28
CA ASN A 38 -16.53 -5.00 -0.55
C ASN A 38 -17.83 -4.65 0.17
N ILE A 39 -18.82 -5.55 0.17
CA ILE A 39 -20.11 -5.32 0.83
C ILE A 39 -19.95 -5.30 2.36
N ASN A 40 -19.23 -6.27 2.93
CA ASN A 40 -19.21 -6.45 4.39
C ASN A 40 -18.19 -5.55 5.10
N GLN A 41 -17.14 -5.12 4.41
CA GLN A 41 -16.04 -4.38 5.02
C GLN A 41 -15.72 -3.07 4.30
N GLY A 42 -16.43 -2.75 3.21
CA GLY A 42 -16.05 -1.63 2.36
C GLY A 42 -14.64 -1.77 1.79
N ARG A 43 -14.11 -3.00 1.67
CA ARG A 43 -12.68 -3.27 1.48
C ARG A 43 -12.09 -2.60 0.23
N PHE A 44 -12.91 -2.35 -0.79
CA PHE A 44 -12.51 -1.74 -2.05
C PHE A 44 -13.25 -0.42 -2.32
N GLN A 45 -13.76 0.24 -1.28
CA GLN A 45 -14.45 1.53 -1.39
C GLN A 45 -13.51 2.71 -1.09
N PRO A 46 -13.80 3.91 -1.64
CA PRO A 46 -13.16 5.14 -1.21
C PRO A 46 -13.48 5.45 0.27
N PRO A 47 -12.69 6.30 0.94
CA PRO A 47 -11.61 7.13 0.41
C PRO A 47 -10.24 6.44 0.34
N HIS A 48 -10.11 5.25 0.93
CA HIS A 48 -8.81 4.60 1.10
C HIS A 48 -8.36 3.82 -0.13
N VAL A 49 -9.31 3.35 -0.96
CA VAL A 49 -9.03 2.69 -2.23
C VAL A 49 -9.35 3.65 -3.37
N GLN A 50 -8.32 4.04 -4.11
CA GLN A 50 -8.43 4.98 -5.22
C GLN A 50 -7.33 4.76 -6.25
N MET A 51 -7.57 5.27 -7.46
CA MET A 51 -6.54 5.40 -8.47
C MET A 51 -5.56 6.52 -8.08
N VAL A 52 -4.28 6.34 -8.40
CA VAL A 52 -3.24 7.35 -8.20
C VAL A 52 -2.62 7.64 -9.56
N ASP A 53 -2.60 8.92 -9.92
CA ASP A 53 -2.03 9.35 -11.19
C ASP A 53 -0.50 9.18 -11.21
N PRO A 54 0.08 8.83 -12.37
CA PRO A 54 1.53 8.70 -12.49
C PRO A 54 2.22 10.06 -12.36
N VAL A 55 3.40 10.04 -11.76
CA VAL A 55 4.27 11.23 -11.67
C VAL A 55 5.19 11.28 -12.89
N PRO A 56 5.39 12.45 -13.53
CA PRO A 56 6.33 12.61 -14.64
C PRO A 56 7.75 12.14 -14.30
N HIS A 57 8.48 11.64 -15.30
CA HIS A 57 9.80 11.05 -15.12
C HIS A 57 10.86 12.08 -14.67
N ASP A 58 10.69 13.34 -15.08
CA ASP A 58 11.53 14.49 -14.76
C ASP A 58 11.23 15.12 -13.39
N ALA A 59 10.11 14.75 -12.75
CA ALA A 59 9.81 15.21 -11.41
C ALA A 59 10.99 14.87 -10.47
N PRO A 60 11.39 15.76 -9.56
CA PRO A 60 12.54 15.53 -8.70
C PRO A 60 12.23 14.40 -7.69
N LYS A 61 13.22 13.55 -7.42
CA LYS A 61 13.14 12.56 -6.34
C LYS A 61 13.30 13.27 -4.99
N PRO A 62 12.39 13.09 -4.02
CA PRO A 62 12.53 13.70 -2.71
C PRO A 62 13.85 13.31 -1.98
N PRO A 63 14.44 14.20 -1.16
CA PRO A 63 15.63 13.89 -0.36
C PRO A 63 15.40 12.74 0.62
N GLY A 64 16.32 11.77 0.67
CA GLY A 64 16.19 10.60 1.56
C GLY A 64 15.27 9.48 1.04
N TYR A 65 14.66 9.62 -0.14
CA TYR A 65 13.81 8.60 -0.76
C TYR A 65 14.54 7.84 -1.88
N THR A 66 14.05 6.65 -2.22
CA THR A 66 14.44 5.86 -3.40
C THR A 66 13.31 5.90 -4.44
N ARG A 67 13.65 6.08 -5.72
CA ARG A 67 12.69 5.98 -6.83
C ARG A 67 12.77 4.57 -7.41
N PHE A 68 11.64 3.88 -7.43
CA PHE A 68 11.52 2.58 -8.09
C PHE A 68 11.02 2.76 -9.52
N VAL A 69 11.57 1.97 -10.44
CA VAL A 69 11.06 1.81 -11.80
C VAL A 69 10.42 0.42 -11.86
N CYS A 70 9.09 0.38 -11.93
CA CYS A 70 8.33 -0.87 -11.96
C CYS A 70 7.91 -1.17 -13.39
N VAL A 71 8.37 -2.30 -13.93
CA VAL A 71 8.05 -2.77 -15.30
C VAL A 71 7.65 -4.24 -15.20
N SER A 72 6.67 -4.67 -15.99
CA SER A 72 6.22 -6.06 -16.09
C SER A 72 5.99 -6.42 -17.56
N ASP A 73 5.95 -7.71 -17.87
CA ASP A 73 5.51 -8.23 -19.17
C ASP A 73 6.28 -7.64 -20.37
N THR A 74 7.60 -7.50 -20.25
CA THR A 74 8.43 -6.95 -21.34
C THR A 74 8.45 -7.85 -22.58
N HIS A 75 8.13 -9.15 -22.43
CA HIS A 75 8.09 -10.14 -23.51
C HIS A 75 9.36 -10.13 -24.38
N SER A 76 10.52 -9.91 -23.77
CA SER A 76 11.81 -9.76 -24.48
C SER A 76 11.83 -8.63 -25.53
N ARG A 77 10.94 -7.65 -25.42
CA ARG A 77 10.85 -6.45 -26.28
C ARG A 77 11.40 -5.23 -25.54
N THR A 78 12.64 -5.32 -25.10
CA THR A 78 13.40 -4.16 -24.62
C THR A 78 14.15 -3.55 -25.79
N ASP A 79 14.49 -2.26 -25.68
CA ASP A 79 15.38 -1.62 -26.65
C ASP A 79 16.71 -2.41 -26.73
N PRO A 80 17.29 -2.56 -27.93
CA PRO A 80 18.57 -3.24 -28.13
C PRO A 80 19.76 -2.41 -27.62
#